data_AF-A0A8J5GYJ1-F1
#
_entry.id   AF-A0A8J5GYJ1-F1
#
_cell.length_a   1.000
_cell.length_b   1.000
_cell.length_c   1.000
_cell.angle_alpha   90.00
_cell.angle_beta   90.00
_cell.angle_gamma   90.00
#
_symmetry.space_group_name_H-M   'P 1'
#
loop_
_entity.id
_entity.type
_entity.pdbx_description
1 polymer ?
#
loop_
_entity_poly.entity_id
_entity_poly.type
_entity_poly.pdbx_seq_one_letter_code
_entity_poly.pdbx_strand_id
1 'polypeptide(L)'
;MRANTNFVVPSSKFKLAADSEQFLTTYSFGTHTAKHTFCKLCGITSFYFPRSNPDGVAVTVSCVDPGTIKHIETRYYDGKNWESSYEQSSISSFSKADNS
;
A
#
# COMPACT_ATOMS: atom_id res chain seq x y z
N MET A 1 11.69 13.25 0.63
CA MET A 1 11.15 11.95 0.14
C MET A 1 9.96 11.61 1.02
N ARG A 2 8.80 11.22 0.47
CA ARG A 2 7.67 10.77 1.31
C ARG A 2 8.13 9.50 2.04
N ALA A 3 8.24 9.53 3.36
CA ALA A 3 8.61 8.37 4.18
C ALA A 3 7.46 7.37 4.20
N ASN A 4 7.27 6.65 3.09
CA ASN A 4 6.15 5.76 2.86
C ASN A 4 6.53 4.32 3.25
N THR A 5 6.75 4.09 4.55
CA THR A 5 6.80 2.73 5.09
C THR A 5 5.38 2.19 5.13
N ASN A 6 5.07 1.25 4.26
CA ASN A 6 3.74 0.67 4.10
C ASN A 6 3.78 -0.86 4.17
N PHE A 7 2.62 -1.43 4.50
CA PHE A 7 2.33 -2.85 4.39
C PHE A 7 1.10 -3.04 3.51
N VAL A 8 1.00 -4.19 2.85
CA VAL A 8 -0.11 -4.49 1.94
C VAL A 8 -1.13 -5.34 2.69
N VAL A 9 -2.41 -4.98 2.55
CA VAL A 9 -3.55 -5.80 2.99
C VAL A 9 -4.37 -6.24 1.77
N PRO A 10 -5.00 -7.43 1.79
CA PRO A 10 -5.93 -7.82 0.74
C PRO A 10 -7.07 -6.81 0.62
N SER A 11 -7.48 -6.48 -0.61
CA SER A 11 -8.57 -5.51 -0.83
C SER A 11 -9.89 -5.93 -0.18
N SER A 12 -10.12 -7.23 -0.01
CA SER A 12 -11.30 -7.77 0.70
C SER A 12 -11.33 -7.44 2.19
N LYS A 13 -10.17 -7.15 2.80
CA LYS A 13 -10.02 -6.75 4.22
C LYS A 13 -9.86 -5.24 4.39
N PHE A 14 -9.96 -4.47 3.31
CA PHE A 14 -9.91 -3.01 3.33
C PHE A 14 -11.30 -2.43 3.12
N LYS A 15 -11.71 -1.51 3.99
CA LYS A 15 -12.94 -0.73 3.82
C LYS A 15 -12.64 0.74 4.03
N LEU A 16 -13.02 1.56 3.06
CA LEU A 16 -12.95 2.99 3.20
C LEU A 16 -14.09 3.47 4.12
N ALA A 17 -13.75 4.33 5.09
CA ALA A 17 -14.75 4.92 5.97
C ALA A 17 -15.72 5.82 5.18
N ALA A 18 -16.97 5.90 5.64
CA ALA A 18 -17.97 6.76 5.04
C ALA A 18 -17.45 8.20 4.91
N ASP A 19 -17.87 8.88 3.84
CA ASP A 19 -17.51 10.28 3.52
C ASP A 19 -16.01 10.56 3.30
N SER A 20 -15.13 9.58 3.45
CA SER A 20 -13.68 9.79 3.26
C SER A 20 -13.34 10.12 1.80
N GLU A 21 -14.10 9.61 0.84
CA GLU A 21 -13.91 9.84 -0.60
C GLU A 21 -13.86 11.32 -0.97
N GLN A 22 -14.63 12.17 -0.27
CA GLN A 22 -14.69 13.60 -0.57
C GLN A 22 -13.35 14.31 -0.29
N PHE A 23 -12.49 13.73 0.54
CA PHE A 23 -11.18 14.27 0.88
C PHE A 23 -10.04 13.66 0.09
N LEU A 24 -10.30 12.61 -0.69
CA LEU A 24 -9.27 11.90 -1.44
C LEU A 24 -9.13 12.46 -2.85
N THR A 25 -7.91 12.40 -3.36
CA THR A 25 -7.60 12.56 -4.77
C THR A 25 -6.63 11.48 -5.19
N THR A 26 -6.67 11.10 -6.46
CA THR A 26 -5.85 10.02 -7.01
C THR A 26 -5.19 10.48 -8.28
N TYR A 27 -3.89 10.23 -8.39
CA TYR A 27 -3.18 10.33 -9.66
C TYR A 27 -2.59 8.97 -10.05
N SER A 28 -2.30 8.81 -11.33
CA SER A 28 -1.66 7.63 -11.88
C SER A 28 -0.75 8.03 -13.03
N PHE A 29 0.29 7.24 -13.31
CA PHE A 29 1.24 7.47 -14.39
C PHE A 29 1.70 6.14 -14.98
N GLY A 30 2.44 6.18 -16.09
CA GLY A 30 2.97 4.98 -16.75
C GLY A 30 1.84 4.07 -17.23
N THR A 31 1.78 2.84 -16.72
CA THR A 31 0.73 1.87 -17.07
C THR A 31 -0.62 2.17 -16.42
N HIS A 32 -0.72 3.21 -15.59
CA HIS A 32 -1.91 3.58 -14.82
C HIS A 32 -2.44 2.48 -13.86
N THR A 33 -1.66 1.41 -13.65
CA THR A 33 -2.00 0.31 -12.74
C THR A 33 -1.93 0.75 -11.29
N ALA A 34 -0.86 1.46 -10.90
CA ALA A 34 -0.76 2.05 -9.57
C ALA A 34 -1.71 3.25 -9.46
N LYS A 35 -2.51 3.28 -8.39
CA LYS A 35 -3.37 4.42 -8.05
C LYS A 35 -2.81 5.08 -6.80
N HIS A 36 -2.19 6.25 -6.98
CA HIS A 36 -1.60 7.02 -5.89
C HIS A 36 -2.67 7.91 -5.27
N THR A 37 -3.40 7.35 -4.32
CA THR A 37 -4.46 8.04 -3.57
C THR A 37 -3.86 8.78 -2.37
N PHE A 38 -4.33 10.00 -2.10
CA PHE A 38 -3.90 10.79 -0.94
C PHE A 38 -4.95 11.84 -0.56
N CYS A 39 -4.86 12.38 0.65
CA CYS A 39 -5.75 13.45 1.09
C CYS A 39 -5.43 14.76 0.37
N LYS A 40 -6.40 15.33 -0.33
CA LYS A 40 -6.24 16.60 -1.07
C LYS A 40 -6.12 17.82 -0.16
N LEU A 41 -6.50 17.70 1.11
CA LEU A 41 -6.43 18.80 2.09
C LEU A 41 -5.05 18.90 2.75
N CYS A 42 -4.50 17.77 3.23
CA CYS A 42 -3.23 17.75 3.98
C CYS A 42 -2.06 17.08 3.24
N GLY A 43 -2.30 16.45 2.09
CA GLY A 43 -1.27 15.80 1.28
C GLY A 43 -0.80 14.43 1.78
N ILE A 44 -1.34 13.93 2.90
CA ILE A 44 -0.97 12.64 3.49
C ILE A 44 -1.49 11.48 2.63
N THR A 45 -0.63 10.52 2.35
CA THR A 45 -0.97 9.24 1.72
C THR A 45 -1.20 8.21 2.81
N SER A 46 -2.45 8.08 3.29
CA SER A 46 -2.79 7.05 4.28
C SER A 46 -2.81 5.65 3.66
N PHE A 47 -3.19 5.55 2.39
CA PHE A 47 -3.16 4.31 1.62
C PHE A 47 -3.02 4.59 0.12
N TYR A 48 -2.62 3.59 -0.66
CA TYR A 48 -2.63 3.63 -2.12
C TYR A 48 -2.74 2.21 -2.71
N PHE A 49 -3.00 2.10 -4.02
CA PHE A 49 -3.07 0.81 -4.72
C PHE A 49 -1.77 0.60 -5.51
N PRO A 50 -0.89 -0.31 -5.06
CA PRO A 50 0.40 -0.54 -5.71
C PRO A 50 0.27 -1.35 -7.00
N ARG A 51 1.20 -1.14 -7.94
CA ARG A 51 1.28 -1.95 -9.17
C ARG A 51 1.68 -3.41 -8.91
N SER A 52 2.54 -3.66 -7.93
CA SER A 52 3.05 -5.00 -7.61
C SER A 52 1.98 -5.92 -6.99
N ASN A 53 0.98 -5.33 -6.35
CA ASN A 53 -0.10 -6.04 -5.67
C ASN A 53 -1.44 -5.38 -6.02
N PRO A 54 -1.94 -5.58 -7.26
CA PRO A 54 -3.15 -4.91 -7.73
C PRO A 54 -4.42 -5.39 -7.01
N ASP A 55 -4.37 -6.55 -6.35
CA ASP A 55 -5.41 -7.10 -5.49
C ASP A 55 -5.29 -6.65 -4.02
N GLY A 56 -4.27 -5.84 -3.69
CA GLY A 56 -4.02 -5.33 -2.34
C GLY A 56 -4.08 -3.81 -2.24
N VAL A 57 -4.16 -3.35 -0.99
CA VAL A 57 -4.07 -1.94 -0.62
C VAL A 57 -2.85 -1.74 0.25
N ALA A 58 -1.96 -0.84 -0.14
CA ALA A 58 -0.80 -0.49 0.66
C ALA A 58 -1.19 0.60 1.67
N VAL A 59 -1.07 0.29 2.96
CA VAL A 59 -1.42 1.18 4.09
C VAL A 59 -0.16 1.70 4.74
N THR A 60 -0.09 3.01 4.94
CA THR A 60 1.05 3.68 5.59
C THR A 60 1.03 3.37 7.09
N VAL A 61 2.13 2.82 7.61
CA VAL A 61 2.27 2.39 9.02
C VAL A 61 1.94 3.52 9.99
N SER A 62 2.48 4.72 9.73
CA SER A 62 2.29 5.88 10.61
C SER A 62 0.86 6.43 10.65
N CYS A 63 -0.03 5.95 9.77
CA CYS A 63 -1.44 6.35 9.72
C CYS A 63 -2.36 5.34 10.41
N VAL A 64 -1.81 4.28 11.01
CA VAL A 64 -2.56 3.29 11.78
C VAL A 64 -2.66 3.74 13.24
N ASP A 65 -3.83 3.52 13.85
CA ASP A 65 -4.06 3.88 15.24
C ASP A 65 -3.02 3.25 16.18
N PRO A 66 -2.47 4.03 17.14
CA PRO A 66 -1.48 3.54 18.10
C PRO A 66 -1.96 2.28 18.83
N GLY A 67 -1.08 1.29 18.97
CA GLY A 67 -1.39 0.02 19.64
C GLY A 67 -1.99 -1.07 18.74
N THR A 68 -2.40 -0.74 17.52
CA THR A 68 -2.90 -1.74 16.55
C THR A 68 -1.78 -2.65 16.04
N ILE A 69 -0.64 -2.06 15.67
CA ILE A 69 0.52 -2.80 15.17
C ILE A 69 1.38 -3.24 16.34
N LYS A 70 1.52 -4.55 16.55
CA LYS A 70 2.30 -5.13 17.65
C LYS A 70 3.76 -5.38 17.30
N HIS A 71 4.04 -5.61 16.01
CA HIS A 71 5.37 -5.97 15.52
C HIS A 71 5.52 -5.52 14.06
N ILE A 72 6.69 -5.01 13.70
CA ILE A 72 7.05 -4.60 12.34
C ILE A 72 8.38 -5.26 11.99
N GLU A 73 8.38 -6.10 10.96
CA GLU A 73 9.59 -6.61 10.34
C GLU A 73 9.82 -5.84 9.03
N THR A 74 10.98 -5.19 8.90
CA THR A 74 11.34 -4.47 7.68
C THR A 74 12.34 -5.28 6.88
N ARG A 75 12.01 -5.58 5.63
CA ARG A 75 12.92 -6.24 4.68
C ARG A 75 13.38 -5.23 3.63
N TYR A 76 14.68 -5.21 3.36
CA TYR A 76 15.22 -4.40 2.27
C TYR A 76 14.88 -5.03 0.92
N TYR A 77 14.49 -4.18 -0.02
CA TYR A 77 14.19 -4.57 -1.40
C TYR A 77 15.10 -3.80 -2.35
N ASP A 78 15.72 -4.50 -3.31
CA ASP A 78 16.57 -3.86 -4.31
C ASP A 78 15.71 -3.28 -5.45
N GLY A 79 15.50 -1.97 -5.40
CA GLY A 79 14.77 -1.25 -6.43
C GLY A 79 15.54 -1.03 -7.74
N LYS A 80 16.86 -1.29 -7.80
CA LYS A 80 17.63 -1.17 -9.04
C LYS A 80 17.42 -2.38 -9.96
N ASN A 81 17.37 -3.58 -9.38
CA ASN A 81 17.15 -4.84 -10.11
C ASN A 81 15.73 -5.36 -9.90
N TRP A 82 14.74 -4.53 -10.28
CA TRP A 82 13.32 -4.75 -9.96
C TRP A 82 12.80 -6.14 -10.34
N GLU A 83 13.05 -6.59 -11.57
CA GLU A 83 12.49 -7.84 -12.11
C GLU A 83 13.04 -9.08 -11.36
N SER A 84 14.36 -9.14 -11.19
CA SER A 84 15.02 -10.23 -10.47
C SER A 84 14.63 -10.25 -8.99
N SER A 85 14.53 -9.08 -8.36
CA SER A 85 14.12 -8.98 -6.95
C SER A 85 12.64 -9.34 -6.75
N TYR A 86 11.78 -9.01 -7.72
CA TYR A 86 10.35 -9.33 -7.66
C TYR A 86 10.10 -10.84 -7.71
N GLU A 87 10.81 -11.55 -8.58
CA GLU A 87 10.72 -13.02 -8.68
C GLU A 87 11.22 -13.73 -7.41
N GLN A 88 12.27 -13.22 -6.78
CA GLN A 88 12.89 -13.87 -5.61
C GLN A 88 12.22 -13.54 -4.28
N SER A 89 11.58 -12.37 -4.15
CA SER A 89 11.10 -11.85 -2.87
C SER A 89 9.71 -12.35 -2.48
N SER A 90 9.00 -13.05 -3.37
CA SER A 90 7.62 -13.53 -3.16
C SER A 90 6.65 -12.41 -2.70
N ILE A 91 6.94 -11.14 -2.97
CA ILE A 91 6.18 -10.01 -2.40
C ILE A 91 4.69 -10.03 -2.77
N SER A 92 4.37 -10.62 -3.92
CA SER A 92 3.00 -10.81 -4.40
C SER A 92 2.15 -11.75 -3.56
N SER A 93 2.74 -12.58 -2.69
CA SER A 93 1.97 -13.45 -1.79
C SER A 93 1.38 -12.70 -0.61
N PHE A 94 1.93 -11.54 -0.23
CA PHE A 94 1.48 -10.78 0.94
C PHE A 94 0.16 -10.02 0.73
N SER A 95 -0.31 -9.87 -0.52
CA SER A 95 -1.63 -9.30 -0.81
C SER A 95 -2.74 -10.33 -0.90
N LYS A 96 -2.41 -11.63 -0.93
CA LYS A 96 -3.38 -12.71 -1.00
C LYS A 96 -4.07 -12.85 0.35
N ALA A 97 -5.39 -13.05 0.34
CA ALA A 97 -6.07 -13.49 1.55
C ALA A 97 -5.65 -14.93 1.84
N ASP A 98 -5.31 -15.23 3.10
CA ASP A 98 -5.18 -16.61 3.55
C ASP A 98 -6.53 -17.30 3.33
N ASN A 99 -6.56 -18.27 2.42
CA ASN A 99 -7.69 -19.20 2.32
C ASN A 99 -7.65 -20.04 3.59
N SER A 100 -8.44 -19.65 4.60
CA SER A 100 -8.81 -20.51 5.71
C SER A 100 -9.62 -21.71 5.23
#